data_AF-A0A950QLD5-F1
#
_entry.id   AF-A0A950QLD5-F1
#
_cell.length_a   1.000
_cell.length_b   1.000
_cell.length_c   1.000
_cell.angle_alpha   90.00
_cell.angle_beta   90.00
_cell.angle_gamma   90.00
#
_symmetry.space_group_name_H-M   'P 1'
#
loop_
_entity.id
_entity.type
_entity.pdbx_description
1 polymer ?
#
loop_
_entity_poly.entity_id
_entity_poly.type
_entity_poly.pdbx_seq_one_letter_code
_entity_poly.pdbx_strand_id
1 'polypeptide(L)'
;MGTLYYGDNLEILRQHVKDETVDLVYLDPPFNSNASYNVLFKAPAGHESHAQIEAFEDTWHWDAPAEKAFDEVMQSGNADAAEMLRAMRAFLHENDMMAYLAMMAVRLLELHRVLKPTGSLYLHCDPVASRCR
;
A
#
# COMPACT_ATOMS: atom_id res chain seq x y z
N MET A 1 -3.91 -4.55 28.03
CA MET A 1 -3.18 -5.75 27.57
C MET A 1 -3.12 -5.66 26.05
N GLY A 2 -1.96 -5.91 25.44
CA GLY A 2 -1.83 -5.88 23.97
C GLY A 2 -2.19 -7.22 23.35
N THR A 3 -2.62 -7.21 22.08
CA THR A 3 -2.90 -8.42 21.28
C THR A 3 -1.96 -8.43 20.08
N LEU A 4 -1.34 -9.58 19.81
CA LEU A 4 -0.52 -9.80 18.63
C LEU A 4 -1.22 -10.82 17.72
N TYR A 5 -1.37 -10.47 16.46
CA TYR A 5 -1.87 -11.36 15.41
C TYR A 5 -0.72 -11.76 14.48
N TYR A 6 -0.75 -13.00 13.99
CA TYR A 6 0.21 -13.52 13.02
C TYR A 6 -0.54 -14.05 11.80
N GLY A 7 -0.18 -13.56 10.60
CA GLY A 7 -0.86 -13.87 9.33
C GLY A 7 -0.88 -12.67 8.38
N ASP A 8 -1.64 -12.80 7.28
CA ASP A 8 -1.86 -11.69 6.36
C ASP A 8 -2.72 -10.60 7.04
N ASN A 9 -2.25 -9.35 6.96
CA ASN A 9 -2.87 -8.25 7.67
C ASN A 9 -4.29 -7.92 7.15
N LEU A 10 -4.58 -8.16 5.87
CA LEU A 10 -5.89 -7.89 5.28
C LEU A 10 -6.93 -8.86 5.86
N GLU A 11 -6.59 -10.14 5.94
CA GLU A 11 -7.45 -11.17 6.55
C GLU A 11 -7.65 -10.90 8.04
N ILE A 12 -6.57 -10.57 8.76
CA ILE A 12 -6.64 -10.25 10.19
C ILE A 12 -7.57 -9.07 10.45
N LEU A 13 -7.41 -7.97 9.70
CA LEU A 13 -8.25 -6.77 9.83
C LEU A 13 -9.72 -7.11 9.63
N ARG A 14 -10.05 -7.93 8.63
CA ARG A 14 -11.43 -8.33 8.32
C ARG A 14 -12.06 -9.26 9.36
N GLN A 15 -11.29 -10.21 9.87
CA GLN A 15 -11.83 -11.27 10.73
C GLN A 15 -11.83 -10.88 12.22
N HIS A 16 -10.89 -10.05 12.66
CA HIS A 16 -10.62 -9.84 14.08
C HIS A 16 -10.81 -8.40 14.55
N VAL A 17 -10.89 -7.43 13.64
CA VAL A 17 -10.97 -6.01 14.00
C VAL A 17 -12.30 -5.41 13.52
N LYS A 18 -13.07 -4.90 14.49
CA LYS A 18 -14.39 -4.30 14.23
C LYS A 18 -14.25 -2.90 13.65
N ASP A 19 -15.26 -2.48 12.91
CA ASP A 19 -15.39 -1.14 12.35
C ASP A 19 -15.28 -0.07 13.45
N GLU A 20 -14.62 1.04 13.13
CA GLU A 20 -14.52 2.22 13.99
C GLU A 20 -14.08 1.90 15.44
N THR A 21 -13.12 0.98 15.62
CA THR A 21 -12.60 0.61 16.95
C THR A 21 -11.18 1.07 17.21
N VAL A 22 -10.44 1.46 16.18
CA VAL A 22 -9.03 1.84 16.27
C VAL A 22 -8.88 3.37 16.33
N ASP A 23 -8.18 3.88 17.35
CA ASP A 23 -7.88 5.31 17.50
C ASP A 23 -6.66 5.75 16.69
N LEU A 24 -5.68 4.85 16.50
CA LEU A 24 -4.41 5.15 15.87
C LEU A 24 -3.91 3.97 15.06
N VAL A 25 -3.60 4.20 13.80
CA VAL A 25 -2.89 3.28 12.92
C VAL A 25 -1.50 3.83 12.65
N TYR A 26 -0.47 3.00 12.82
CA TYR A 26 0.90 3.26 12.37
C TYR A 26 1.30 2.20 11.35
N LEU A 27 1.80 2.62 10.18
CA LEU A 27 2.19 1.75 9.08
C LEU A 27 3.61 2.06 8.64
N ASP A 28 4.36 1.00 8.38
CA ASP A 28 5.70 1.06 7.78
C ASP A 28 5.80 -0.01 6.67
N PRO A 29 5.09 0.17 5.54
CA PRO A 29 5.13 -0.79 4.45
C PRO A 29 6.49 -0.69 3.72
N PRO A 30 6.95 -1.77 3.07
CA PRO A 30 8.17 -1.72 2.27
C PRO A 30 7.98 -0.78 1.07
N PHE A 31 8.72 0.34 1.02
CA PHE A 31 8.68 1.27 -0.09
C PHE A 31 9.84 1.02 -1.07
N ASN A 32 9.53 0.89 -2.37
CA ASN A 32 10.55 1.06 -3.41
C ASN A 32 10.71 2.53 -3.78
N SER A 33 11.47 3.23 -2.96
CA SER A 33 11.71 4.66 -3.12
C SER A 33 12.44 5.02 -4.42
N ASN A 34 13.16 4.08 -5.06
CA ASN A 34 13.91 4.36 -6.30
C ASN A 34 13.19 3.93 -7.59
N ALA A 35 12.51 2.78 -7.64
CA ALA A 35 11.74 2.40 -8.84
C ALA A 35 10.50 3.27 -9.02
N SER A 36 9.81 3.61 -7.93
CA SER A 36 8.67 4.56 -7.97
C SER A 36 9.11 5.93 -8.51
N TYR A 37 10.28 6.41 -8.07
CA TYR A 37 10.79 7.71 -8.48
C TYR A 37 11.22 7.70 -9.95
N ASN A 38 11.94 6.69 -10.43
CA ASN A 38 12.38 6.63 -11.83
C ASN A 38 11.24 6.36 -12.83
N VAL A 39 10.20 5.61 -12.43
CA VAL A 39 9.03 5.33 -13.28
C VAL A 39 8.11 6.55 -13.37
N LEU A 40 7.99 7.37 -12.31
CA LEU A 40 7.14 8.57 -12.28
C LEU A 40 7.88 9.88 -12.59
N PHE A 41 9.18 9.96 -12.32
CA PHE A 41 10.04 11.15 -12.47
C PHE A 41 11.43 10.75 -12.96
N LYS A 42 11.73 10.94 -14.26
CA LYS A 42 13.11 10.83 -14.79
C LYS A 42 14.03 11.84 -14.09
N ALA A 43 14.75 11.45 -13.04
CA ALA A 43 15.77 12.26 -12.40
C ALA A 43 16.95 11.40 -11.87
N PRO A 44 18.18 11.94 -11.81
CA PRO A 44 19.41 11.13 -11.76
C PRO A 44 19.82 10.71 -10.34
N ALA A 45 20.19 9.43 -10.24
CA ALA A 45 20.99 8.68 -9.25
C ALA A 45 21.29 9.32 -7.87
N GLY A 46 20.88 8.61 -6.81
CA GLY A 46 21.32 8.81 -5.43
C GLY A 46 21.41 7.48 -4.65
N HIS A 47 22.44 7.37 -3.80
CA HIS A 47 22.96 6.14 -3.16
C HIS A 47 21.98 5.38 -2.22
N GLU A 48 22.22 4.07 -2.09
CA GLU A 48 21.25 3.02 -1.78
C GLU A 48 21.40 2.33 -0.41
N SER A 49 20.33 1.64 -0.01
CA SER A 49 20.37 0.44 0.84
C SER A 49 19.94 -0.76 -0.02
N HIS A 50 20.90 -1.58 -0.48
CA HIS A 50 20.65 -2.74 -1.35
C HIS A 50 19.55 -3.68 -0.81
N ALA A 51 19.44 -3.83 0.51
CA ALA A 51 18.48 -4.71 1.14
C ALA A 51 17.01 -4.30 0.93
N GLN A 52 16.72 -2.99 0.77
CA GLN A 52 15.34 -2.52 0.56
C GLN A 52 14.89 -2.71 -0.90
N ILE A 53 15.83 -2.58 -1.85
CA ILE A 53 15.55 -2.79 -3.28
C ILE A 53 15.26 -4.27 -3.52
N GLU A 54 16.14 -5.15 -3.02
CA GLU A 54 15.94 -6.61 -3.11
C GLU A 54 14.61 -7.03 -2.45
N ALA A 55 14.31 -6.53 -1.24
CA ALA A 55 13.08 -6.89 -0.55
C ALA A 55 11.81 -6.45 -1.31
N PHE A 56 11.82 -5.35 -2.05
CA PHE A 56 10.66 -4.95 -2.85
C PHE A 56 10.54 -5.75 -4.13
N GLU A 57 11.62 -5.90 -4.90
CA GLU A 57 11.61 -6.67 -6.15
C GLU A 57 11.26 -8.14 -5.92
N ASP A 58 11.65 -8.71 -4.77
CA ASP A 58 11.34 -10.10 -4.41
C ASP A 58 9.90 -10.28 -3.89
N THR A 59 9.22 -9.19 -3.48
CA THR A 59 7.89 -9.27 -2.84
C THR A 59 6.73 -8.94 -3.78
N TRP A 60 6.92 -8.05 -4.75
CA TRP A 60 5.80 -7.50 -5.52
C TRP A 60 5.91 -7.83 -6.99
N HIS A 61 4.98 -8.66 -7.47
CA HIS A 61 4.78 -8.91 -8.89
C HIS A 61 3.30 -8.82 -9.22
N TRP A 62 2.96 -8.41 -10.44
CA TRP A 62 1.59 -8.51 -10.90
C TRP A 62 1.21 -9.98 -11.09
N ASP A 63 0.52 -10.52 -10.10
CA ASP A 63 0.12 -11.91 -10.01
C ASP A 63 -1.38 -12.03 -9.64
N ALA A 64 -1.86 -13.27 -9.45
CA ALA A 64 -3.27 -13.50 -9.12
C ALA A 64 -3.71 -12.82 -7.81
N PRO A 65 -2.93 -12.81 -6.71
CA PRO A 65 -3.18 -11.97 -5.54
C PRO A 65 -3.32 -10.47 -5.85
N ALA A 66 -2.42 -9.90 -6.64
CA ALA A 66 -2.47 -8.47 -7.00
C ALA A 66 -3.72 -8.13 -7.84
N GLU A 67 -4.05 -8.98 -8.83
CA GLU A 67 -5.27 -8.84 -9.62
C GLU A 67 -6.53 -8.93 -8.73
N LYS A 68 -6.56 -9.89 -7.81
CA LYS A 68 -7.66 -10.04 -6.85
C LYS A 68 -7.79 -8.81 -5.96
N ALA A 69 -6.69 -8.26 -5.45
CA ALA A 69 -6.72 -7.03 -4.64
C ALA A 69 -7.26 -5.84 -5.44
N PHE A 70 -6.88 -5.72 -6.72
CA PHE A 70 -7.43 -4.71 -7.62
C PHE A 70 -8.96 -4.87 -7.78
N ASP A 71 -9.43 -6.08 -8.05
CA ASP A 71 -10.86 -6.38 -8.19
C ASP A 71 -11.65 -6.10 -6.91
N GLU A 72 -11.08 -6.41 -5.74
CA GLU A 72 -11.69 -6.10 -4.44
C GLU A 72 -11.86 -4.59 -4.26
N VAL A 73 -10.88 -3.77 -4.67
CA VAL A 73 -11.03 -2.31 -4.66
C VAL A 73 -12.15 -1.87 -5.60
N MET A 74 -12.25 -2.46 -6.80
CA MET A 74 -13.34 -2.15 -7.74
C MET A 74 -14.73 -2.47 -7.18
N GLN A 75 -14.82 -3.49 -6.32
CA GLN A 75 -16.07 -3.96 -5.71
C GLN A 75 -16.35 -3.36 -4.33
N SER A 76 -15.41 -2.59 -3.77
CA SER A 76 -15.49 -2.05 -2.41
C SER A 76 -16.60 -1.01 -2.18
N GLY A 77 -17.17 -0.44 -3.24
CA GLY A 77 -18.10 0.68 -3.17
C GLY A 77 -17.42 2.04 -2.98
N ASN A 78 -16.11 2.10 -2.78
CA ASN A 78 -15.36 3.35 -2.75
C ASN A 78 -15.03 3.80 -4.19
N ALA A 79 -15.90 4.64 -4.75
CA ALA A 79 -15.79 5.09 -6.14
C ALA A 79 -14.48 5.83 -6.43
N ASP A 80 -14.05 6.71 -5.52
CA ASP A 80 -12.85 7.54 -5.69
C ASP A 80 -11.58 6.67 -5.73
N ALA A 81 -11.46 5.72 -4.80
CA ALA A 81 -10.33 4.79 -4.77
C ALA A 81 -10.32 3.89 -6.02
N ALA A 82 -11.49 3.41 -6.44
CA ALA A 82 -11.62 2.57 -7.64
C ALA A 82 -11.28 3.34 -8.92
N GLU A 83 -11.73 4.58 -9.06
CA GLU A 83 -11.41 5.42 -10.21
C GLU A 83 -9.91 5.71 -10.29
N MET A 84 -9.30 6.11 -9.17
CA MET A 84 -7.87 6.41 -9.10
C MET A 84 -7.02 5.18 -9.43
N LEU A 85 -7.33 4.02 -8.84
CA LEU A 85 -6.56 2.80 -9.07
C LEU A 85 -6.70 2.30 -10.52
N ARG A 86 -7.88 2.46 -11.12
CA ARG A 86 -8.09 2.17 -12.55
C ARG A 86 -7.27 3.09 -13.46
N ALA A 87 -7.23 4.38 -13.15
CA ALA A 87 -6.40 5.34 -13.89
C ALA A 87 -4.91 5.00 -13.79
N MET A 88 -4.44 4.62 -12.59
CA MET A 88 -3.06 4.17 -12.39
C MET A 88 -2.75 2.90 -13.20
N ARG A 89 -3.63 1.90 -13.23
CA ARG A 89 -3.43 0.69 -14.05
C ARG A 89 -3.37 1.00 -15.54
N ALA A 90 -4.19 1.93 -16.02
CA ALA A 90 -4.17 2.36 -17.41
C ALA A 90 -2.85 3.07 -17.79
N PHE A 91 -2.23 3.78 -16.85
CA PHE A 91 -1.00 4.53 -17.06
C PHE A 91 0.28 3.71 -16.86
N LEU A 92 0.36 2.94 -15.76
CA LEU A 92 1.54 2.17 -15.37
C LEU A 92 1.62 0.80 -16.04
N HIS A 93 0.48 0.28 -16.52
CA HIS A 93 0.31 -1.12 -16.91
C HIS A 93 0.58 -2.09 -15.75
N GLU A 94 0.51 -3.39 -16.05
CA GLU A 94 0.72 -4.47 -15.09
C GLU A 94 2.22 -4.65 -14.85
N ASN A 95 2.69 -4.15 -13.70
CA ASN A 95 4.08 -4.25 -13.25
C ASN A 95 4.11 -4.28 -11.71
N ASP A 96 5.31 -4.41 -11.15
CA ASP A 96 5.53 -4.52 -9.70
C ASP A 96 5.02 -3.29 -8.92
N MET A 97 5.09 -2.10 -9.53
CA MET A 97 4.52 -0.87 -8.95
C MET A 97 3.00 -0.95 -8.87
N MET A 98 2.35 -1.39 -9.95
CA MET A 98 0.92 -1.54 -9.98
C MET A 98 0.44 -2.64 -9.02
N ALA A 99 1.22 -3.72 -8.87
CA ALA A 99 0.95 -4.78 -7.90
C ALA A 99 1.00 -4.24 -6.46
N TYR A 100 2.03 -3.46 -6.13
CA TYR A 100 2.14 -2.77 -4.85
C TYR A 100 0.94 -1.85 -4.60
N LEU A 101 0.57 -1.02 -5.59
CA LEU A 101 -0.56 -0.10 -5.46
C LEU A 101 -1.88 -0.82 -5.21
N ALA A 102 -2.16 -1.90 -5.95
CA ALA A 102 -3.37 -2.70 -5.76
C ALA A 102 -3.42 -3.33 -4.36
N MET A 103 -2.30 -3.94 -3.95
CA MET A 103 -2.19 -4.61 -2.65
C MET A 103 -2.24 -3.63 -1.47
N MET A 104 -1.70 -2.43 -1.61
CA MET A 104 -1.80 -1.39 -0.59
C MET A 104 -3.19 -0.76 -0.55
N ALA A 105 -3.82 -0.50 -1.69
CA ALA A 105 -5.13 0.14 -1.75
C ALA A 105 -6.19 -0.65 -0.98
N VAL A 106 -6.28 -1.97 -1.20
CA VAL A 106 -7.25 -2.81 -0.49
C VAL A 106 -7.02 -2.81 1.03
N ARG A 107 -5.76 -2.76 1.47
CA ARG A 107 -5.40 -2.68 2.89
C ARG A 107 -5.73 -1.32 3.50
N LEU A 108 -5.51 -0.23 2.76
CA LEU A 108 -5.88 1.11 3.21
C LEU A 108 -7.39 1.28 3.37
N LEU A 109 -8.19 0.64 2.53
CA LEU A 109 -9.65 0.61 2.71
C LEU A 109 -10.05 -0.08 4.01
N GLU A 110 -9.46 -1.24 4.33
CA GLU A 110 -9.73 -1.93 5.59
C GLU A 110 -9.22 -1.16 6.82
N LEU A 111 -8.05 -0.51 6.70
CA LEU A 111 -7.51 0.35 7.74
C LEU A 111 -8.43 1.56 8.00
N HIS A 112 -9.01 2.13 6.94
CA HIS A 112 -10.02 3.18 7.08
C HIS A 112 -11.29 2.67 7.74
N ARG A 113 -11.79 1.47 7.39
CA ARG A 113 -12.97 0.86 8.02
C ARG A 113 -12.79 0.69 9.54
N VAL A 114 -11.63 0.21 9.99
CA VAL A 114 -11.40 -0.04 11.41
C VAL A 114 -11.10 1.23 12.22
N LEU A 115 -10.69 2.31 11.55
CA LEU A 115 -10.41 3.59 12.19
C LEU A 115 -11.70 4.28 12.64
N LYS A 116 -11.67 4.86 13.84
CA LYS A 116 -12.73 5.76 14.29
C LYS A 116 -12.79 7.01 13.42
N PRO A 117 -13.93 7.72 13.36
CA PRO A 117 -14.02 9.03 12.69
C PRO A 117 -13.02 10.07 13.23
N THR A 118 -12.59 9.94 14.49
CA THR A 118 -11.57 10.78 15.14
C THR A 118 -10.18 10.17 15.14
N GLY A 119 -10.01 8.99 14.54
CA GLY A 119 -8.76 8.26 14.52
C GLY A 119 -7.78 8.83 13.50
N SER A 120 -6.50 8.53 13.70
CA SER A 120 -5.42 9.01 12.84
C SER A 120 -4.63 7.85 12.24
N LEU A 121 -4.17 8.03 11.00
CA LEU A 121 -3.25 7.12 10.32
C LEU A 121 -1.91 7.83 10.11
N TYR A 122 -0.84 7.21 10.59
CA TYR A 122 0.53 7.64 10.36
C TYR A 122 1.22 6.63 9.46
N LEU A 123 1.68 7.12 8.31
CA LEU A 123 2.46 6.33 7.36
C LEU A 123 3.92 6.79 7.46
N HIS A 124 4.80 5.85 7.79
CA HIS A 124 6.22 6.09 7.71
C HIS A 124 6.61 6.28 6.25
N CYS A 125 7.40 7.30 5.95
CA CYS A 125 8.04 7.49 4.66
C CYS A 125 9.53 7.72 4.92
N ASP A 126 10.38 6.85 4.37
CA ASP A 126 11.84 7.02 4.47
C ASP A 126 12.26 8.38 3.86
N PRO A 127 13.21 9.12 4.46
CA PRO A 127 13.76 10.36 3.91
C PRO A 127 14.19 10.30 2.43
N VAL A 128 14.50 9.11 1.89
CA VAL A 128 14.78 8.93 0.45
C VAL A 128 13.52 9.09 -0.42
N ALA A 129 12.35 8.67 0.07
CA ALA A 129 11.05 8.81 -0.59
C ALA A 129 10.42 10.21 -0.40
N SER A 130 10.85 10.97 0.60
CA SER A 130 10.25 12.25 0.98
C SER A 130 10.90 13.49 0.36
N ARG A 131 11.66 13.36 -0.74
CA ARG A 131 12.32 14.52 -1.39
C ARG A 131 11.32 15.38 -2.18
N CYS A 132 10.48 16.11 -1.46
CA CYS A 132 10.05 17.43 -1.90
C CYS A 132 11.22 18.39 -1.66
N ARG A 133 11.99 18.69 -2.71
CA ARG A 133 12.69 19.97 -2.85
C ARG A 133 12.18 20.66 -4.09
#